data_AF-A0A0B6YUK7-F1
#
_entry.id   AF-A0A0B6YUK7-F1
#
_cell.length_a   1.000
_cell.length_b   1.000
_cell.length_c   1.000
_cell.angle_alpha   90.00
_cell.angle_beta   90.00
_cell.angle_gamma   90.00
#
_symmetry.space_group_name_H-M   'P 1'
#
loop_
_entity.id
_entity.type
_entity.pdbx_description
1 polymer ?
#
loop_
_entity_poly.entity_id
_entity_poly.type
_entity_poly.pdbx_seq_one_letter_code
_entity_poly.pdbx_strand_id
1 'polypeptide(L)'
;DDINMPKLDTYGSQPPIELLRQYQDFGGLYDRETLQWKEIQDVTLSAACAPPGGGRNPVSPRMIRHFSMLCIPSPSEHSLKHMFMSILNGFLMDFPHVVRQCAEAVVGAAVELYFR
;
A
#
# COMPACT_ATOMS: atom_id res chain seq x y z
N ASP A 1 -0.38 -4.12 -4.03
CA ASP A 1 -0.81 -3.37 -2.85
C ASP A 1 -0.46 -4.11 -1.57
N ASP A 2 -0.87 -5.37 -1.39
CA ASP A 2 -0.42 -6.21 -0.26
C ASP A 2 0.39 -7.42 -0.73
N ILE A 3 1.71 -7.34 -0.72
CA ILE A 3 2.57 -8.45 -1.15
C ILE A 3 2.51 -9.67 -0.22
N ASN A 4 1.95 -9.51 0.98
CA ASN A 4 1.93 -10.53 2.03
C ASN A 4 0.54 -11.15 2.30
N MET A 5 -0.40 -10.88 1.40
CA MET A 5 -1.71 -11.54 1.35
C MET A 5 -1.71 -12.98 0.80
N PRO A 6 -0.82 -13.38 -0.13
CA PRO A 6 -0.83 -14.74 -0.66
C PRO A 6 -0.78 -15.79 0.45
N LYS A 7 -1.63 -16.82 0.33
CA LYS A 7 -1.68 -17.92 1.29
C LYS A 7 -0.38 -18.73 1.22
N LEU A 8 0.08 -19.16 2.40
CA LEU A 8 1.16 -20.12 2.52
C LEU A 8 0.75 -21.47 1.91
N ASP A 9 1.68 -22.09 1.19
CA ASP A 9 1.56 -23.50 0.82
C ASP A 9 1.82 -24.43 2.02
N THR A 10 1.77 -25.74 1.77
CA THR A 10 2.02 -26.78 2.79
C THR A 10 3.38 -26.64 3.48
N TYR A 11 4.34 -25.97 2.85
CA TYR A 11 5.71 -25.80 3.34
C TYR A 11 6.02 -24.39 3.83
N GLY A 12 5.01 -23.51 3.93
CA GLY A 12 5.19 -22.15 4.41
C GLY A 12 5.77 -21.18 3.36
N SER A 13 5.77 -21.54 2.08
CA SER A 13 6.17 -20.65 1.00
C SER A 13 4.97 -19.89 0.43
N GLN A 14 5.24 -18.74 -0.19
CA GLN A 14 4.24 -17.96 -0.93
C GLN A 14 4.63 -17.97 -2.41
N PRO A 15 4.18 -18.95 -3.22
CA PRO A 15 4.63 -19.09 -4.62
C PRO A 15 4.54 -17.79 -5.46
N PRO A 16 3.51 -16.93 -5.31
CA PRO A 16 3.45 -15.66 -6.03
C PRO A 16 4.63 -14.71 -5.72
N ILE A 17 5.09 -14.63 -4.47
CA ILE A 17 6.22 -13.75 -4.12
C ILE A 17 7.55 -14.38 -4.54
N GLU A 18 7.64 -15.71 -4.58
CA GLU A 18 8.85 -16.39 -5.07
C GLU A 18 9.04 -16.19 -6.57
N LEU A 19 7.96 -16.06 -7.34
CA LEU A 19 8.03 -15.66 -8.75
C LEU A 19 8.58 -14.24 -8.92
N LEU A 20 8.13 -13.30 -8.09
CA LEU A 20 8.68 -11.93 -8.08
C LEU A 20 10.14 -11.89 -7.65
N ARG A 21 10.52 -12.72 -6.67
CA ARG A 21 11.91 -12.89 -6.27
C ARG A 21 12.76 -13.46 -7.41
N GLN A 22 12.26 -14.45 -8.14
CA GLN A 22 12.95 -14.99 -9.32
C GLN A 22 13.22 -13.88 -10.34
N TYR A 23 12.24 -13.03 -10.61
CA TYR A 23 12.44 -11.87 -11.47
C TYR A 23 13.50 -10.90 -10.90
N GLN A 24 13.43 -10.54 -9.62
CA GLN A 24 14.41 -9.65 -8.97
C GLN A 24 15.84 -10.23 -8.95
N ASP A 25 15.99 -11.55 -8.87
CA ASP A 25 17.28 -12.23 -8.84
C ASP A 25 17.90 -12.42 -10.23
N PHE A 26 17.08 -12.70 -11.24
CA PHE A 26 17.55 -13.20 -12.53
C PHE A 26 17.17 -12.32 -13.73
N GLY A 27 16.33 -11.31 -13.55
CA GLY A 27 15.89 -10.40 -14.61
C GLY A 27 14.86 -10.99 -15.58
N GLY A 28 14.20 -12.09 -15.22
CA GLY A 28 13.23 -12.75 -16.10
C GLY A 28 12.57 -13.98 -15.50
N LEU A 29 11.79 -14.66 -16.34
CA LEU A 29 10.94 -15.80 -15.96
C LEU A 29 10.96 -16.86 -17.08
N TYR A 30 10.72 -18.13 -16.74
CA TYR A 30 10.49 -19.17 -17.75
C TYR A 30 9.03 -19.18 -18.20
N ASP A 31 8.83 -19.27 -19.52
CA ASP A 31 7.53 -19.58 -20.10
C ASP A 31 7.14 -21.04 -19.79
N ARG A 32 5.91 -21.27 -19.32
CA ARG A 32 5.49 -22.59 -18.85
C ARG A 32 5.19 -23.59 -19.96
N GLU A 33 4.91 -23.12 -21.19
CA GLU A 33 4.57 -23.98 -22.32
C GLU A 33 5.79 -24.29 -23.18
N THR A 34 6.57 -23.25 -23.47
CA THR A 34 7.74 -23.33 -24.37
C THR A 34 9.05 -23.61 -23.63
N LEU A 35 9.07 -23.44 -22.30
CA LEU A 35 10.25 -23.54 -21.44
C LEU A 35 11.38 -22.56 -21.82
N GLN A 36 11.05 -21.53 -22.59
CA GLN A 36 12.00 -20.49 -22.98
C GLN A 36 12.12 -19.43 -21.88
N TRP A 37 13.33 -18.93 -21.69
CA TRP A 37 13.58 -17.78 -20.82
C TRP A 37 13.01 -16.51 -21.44
N LYS A 38 12.22 -15.76 -20.67
CA LYS A 38 11.70 -14.44 -21.02
C LYS A 38 12.37 -13.40 -20.13
N GLU A 39 13.24 -12.61 -20.74
CA GLU A 39 13.87 -11.47 -20.10
C GLU A 39 12.86 -10.32 -19.93
N ILE A 40 12.90 -9.65 -18.78
CA ILE A 40 12.05 -8.50 -18.45
C ILE A 40 12.96 -7.29 -18.32
N GLN A 41 12.78 -6.32 -19.22
CA GLN A 41 13.60 -5.11 -19.28
C GLN A 41 12.80 -3.89 -18.83
N ASP A 42 13.50 -2.88 -18.29
CA ASP A 42 12.97 -1.56 -17.94
C ASP A 42 11.78 -1.56 -16.97
N VAL A 43 11.79 -2.47 -15.99
CA VAL A 43 10.77 -2.55 -14.93
C VAL A 43 11.40 -2.32 -13.56
N THR A 44 10.71 -1.53 -12.72
CA THR A 44 11.04 -1.34 -11.30
C THR A 44 9.87 -1.82 -10.45
N LEU A 45 10.14 -2.67 -9.47
CA LEU A 45 9.11 -3.11 -8.53
C LEU A 45 8.94 -2.11 -7.39
N SER A 46 7.70 -1.66 -7.19
CA SER A 46 7.26 -1.00 -5.97
C SER A 46 6.24 -1.88 -5.27
N ALA A 47 6.41 -2.08 -3.97
CA ALA A 47 5.63 -3.00 -3.17
C ALA A 47 5.18 -2.35 -1.87
N ALA A 48 3.99 -2.71 -1.42
CA ALA A 48 3.48 -2.39 -0.10
C ALA A 48 3.03 -3.68 0.61
N CYS A 49 3.04 -3.63 1.93
CA CYS A 49 2.48 -4.67 2.78
C CYS A 49 2.04 -4.07 4.10
N ALA A 50 0.90 -4.52 4.61
CA ALA A 50 0.53 -4.26 5.99
C ALA A 50 1.28 -5.20 6.97
N PRO A 51 1.40 -4.81 8.25
CA PRO A 51 2.02 -5.64 9.27
C PRO A 51 1.42 -7.06 9.32
N PRO A 52 2.22 -8.11 9.63
CA PRO A 52 1.72 -9.47 9.75
C PRO A 52 0.61 -9.58 10.79
N GLY A 53 -0.41 -10.40 10.51
CA GLY A 53 -1.61 -10.55 11.32
C GLY A 53 -2.91 -10.34 10.53
N GLY A 54 -4.06 -10.70 11.11
CA GLY A 54 -5.37 -10.51 10.46
C GLY A 54 -5.51 -11.18 9.09
N GLY A 55 -4.83 -12.31 8.85
CA GLY A 55 -4.79 -13.00 7.56
C GLY A 55 -3.59 -12.67 6.67
N ARG A 56 -2.73 -11.74 7.09
CA ARG A 56 -1.50 -11.37 6.38
C ARG A 56 -0.30 -12.14 6.91
N ASN A 57 0.50 -12.69 6.01
CA ASN A 57 1.65 -13.51 6.33
C ASN A 57 2.92 -12.67 6.51
N PRO A 58 3.94 -13.19 7.19
CA PRO A 58 5.29 -12.62 7.10
C PRO A 58 5.84 -12.74 5.66
N VAL A 59 6.49 -11.69 5.17
CA VAL A 59 7.23 -11.75 3.90
C VAL A 59 8.59 -12.41 4.15
N SER A 60 9.06 -13.24 3.22
CA SER A 60 10.34 -13.92 3.39
C SER A 60 11.51 -12.91 3.40
N PRO A 61 12.54 -13.10 4.25
CA PRO A 61 13.74 -12.23 4.23
C PRO A 61 14.44 -12.21 2.86
N ARG A 62 14.32 -13.31 2.10
CA ARG A 62 14.84 -13.43 0.73
C ARG A 62 14.16 -12.47 -0.25
N MET A 63 12.89 -12.13 -0.04
CA MET A 63 12.20 -11.12 -0.84
C MET A 63 12.54 -9.72 -0.32
N ILE A 64 12.49 -9.50 1.00
CA ILE A 64 12.72 -8.18 1.62
C ILE A 64 14.12 -7.63 1.29
N ARG A 65 15.14 -8.48 1.12
CA ARG A 65 16.51 -8.05 0.79
C ARG A 65 16.62 -7.19 -0.48
N HIS A 66 15.65 -7.27 -1.38
CA HIS A 66 15.63 -6.49 -2.63
C HIS A 66 14.96 -5.12 -2.50
N PHE A 67 14.45 -4.77 -1.31
CA PHE A 67 13.72 -3.53 -1.09
C PHE A 67 14.37 -2.69 0.01
N SER A 68 14.28 -1.37 -0.14
CA SER A 68 14.39 -0.45 0.99
C SER A 68 13.02 -0.34 1.67
N MET A 69 12.98 -0.60 2.97
CA MET A 69 11.74 -0.58 3.74
C MET A 69 11.43 0.83 4.25
N LEU A 70 10.25 1.34 3.89
CA LEU A 70 9.69 2.57 4.44
C LEU A 70 8.47 2.23 5.29
N CYS A 71 8.42 2.74 6.51
CA CYS A 71 7.28 2.57 7.40
C CYS A 71 6.38 3.80 7.33
N ILE A 72 5.08 3.59 7.09
CA ILE A 72 4.08 4.66 7.04
C ILE A 72 3.23 4.55 8.31
N PRO A 73 3.49 5.38 9.35
CA PRO A 73 2.68 5.38 10.56
C PRO A 73 1.31 6.00 10.31
N SER A 74 0.40 5.84 11.27
CA SER A 74 -0.87 6.55 11.26
C SER A 74 -0.63 8.07 11.24
N PRO A 75 -1.39 8.84 10.44
CA PRO A 75 -1.24 10.29 10.39
C PRO A 75 -1.62 10.96 11.71
N SER A 76 -0.99 12.09 12.02
CA SER A 76 -1.37 12.90 13.18
C SER A 76 -2.75 13.53 12.98
N GLU A 77 -3.40 13.89 14.09
CA GLU A 77 -4.67 14.63 14.06
C GLU A 77 -4.57 15.92 13.23
N HIS A 78 -3.45 16.63 13.37
CA HIS A 78 -3.16 17.83 12.58
C HIS A 78 -3.10 17.53 11.08
N SER A 79 -2.37 16.47 10.69
CA SER A 79 -2.28 16.05 9.28
C SER A 79 -3.65 15.64 8.72
N LEU A 80 -4.45 14.90 9.49
CA LEU A 80 -5.80 14.50 9.09
C LEU A 80 -6.71 15.71 8.89
N LYS A 81 -6.73 16.64 9.85
CA LYS A 81 -7.49 17.89 9.74
C LYS A 81 -7.05 18.67 8.51
N HIS A 82 -5.74 18.84 8.28
CA HIS A 82 -5.23 19.57 7.12
C HIS A 82 -5.65 18.94 5.79
N MET A 83 -5.53 17.61 5.65
CA MET A 83 -5.92 16.88 4.44
C MET A 83 -7.42 17.01 4.17
N PHE A 84 -8.25 16.71 5.16
CA PHE A 84 -9.71 16.77 4.98
C PHE A 84 -10.24 18.19 4.80
N MET A 85 -9.61 19.17 5.45
CA MET A 85 -9.93 20.59 5.23
C MET A 85 -9.63 21.02 3.79
N SER A 86 -8.48 20.59 3.25
CA SER A 86 -8.10 20.89 1.86
C SER A 86 -9.10 20.31 0.87
N ILE A 87 -9.52 19.06 1.07
CA ILE A 87 -10.51 18.37 0.23
C ILE A 87 -11.87 19.07 0.34
N LEU A 88 -12.35 19.30 1.56
CA LEU A 88 -13.68 19.84 1.79
C LEU A 88 -13.80 21.30 1.35
N ASN A 89 -12.78 22.13 1.58
CA ASN A 89 -12.77 23.52 1.09
C ASN A 89 -12.73 23.58 -0.44
N GLY A 90 -11.99 22.69 -1.09
CA GLY A 90 -11.99 22.57 -2.54
C GLY A 90 -13.38 22.23 -3.08
N PHE A 91 -14.06 21.27 -2.44
CA PHE A 91 -15.42 20.89 -2.81
C PHE A 91 -16.45 22.01 -2.57
N LEU A 92 -16.33 22.73 -1.45
CA LEU A 92 -17.28 23.77 -1.05
C LEU A 92 -17.04 25.13 -1.74
N MET A 93 -16.06 25.24 -2.63
CA MET A 93 -15.65 26.52 -3.23
C MET A 93 -16.82 27.29 -3.87
N ASP A 94 -17.68 26.59 -4.60
CA ASP A 94 -18.84 27.17 -5.31
C ASP A 94 -20.11 27.26 -4.46
N PHE A 95 -20.04 26.86 -3.19
CA PHE A 95 -21.18 26.88 -2.29
C PHE A 95 -21.34 28.25 -1.60
N PRO A 96 -22.56 28.59 -1.14
CA PRO A 96 -22.80 29.79 -0.34
C PRO A 96 -21.83 29.90 0.84
N HIS A 97 -21.44 31.13 1.18
CA HIS A 97 -20.47 31.39 2.24
C HIS A 97 -20.81 30.71 3.57
N VAL A 98 -22.10 30.68 3.93
CA VAL A 98 -22.59 30.01 5.15
C VAL A 98 -22.28 28.52 5.19
N VAL A 99 -22.25 27.84 4.03
CA VAL A 99 -21.91 26.41 3.93
C VAL A 99 -20.40 26.22 4.03
N ARG A 100 -19.61 27.10 3.39
CA ARG A 100 -18.14 27.08 3.48
C ARG A 100 -17.65 27.23 4.92
N GLN A 101 -18.31 28.06 5.73
CA GLN A 101 -17.99 28.25 7.14
C GLN A 101 -18.23 26.98 8.00
N CYS A 102 -19.00 26.00 7.52
CA CYS A 102 -19.20 24.76 8.24
C CYS A 102 -18.04 23.76 8.10
N ALA A 103 -17.12 23.96 7.15
CA ALA A 103 -16.06 23.00 6.83
C ALA A 103 -15.20 22.62 8.05
N GLU A 104 -14.83 23.62 8.86
CA GLU A 104 -14.00 23.42 10.05
C GLU A 104 -14.70 22.56 11.10
N ALA A 105 -15.97 22.84 11.39
CA ALA A 105 -16.76 22.07 12.35
C ALA A 105 -16.95 20.62 11.86
N VAL A 106 -17.21 20.41 10.58
CA VAL A 106 -17.41 19.08 9.98
C VAL A 106 -16.12 18.26 10.07
N VAL A 107 -14.99 18.81 9.63
CA VAL A 107 -13.70 18.11 9.67
C VAL A 107 -13.26 17.88 11.11
N GLY A 108 -13.44 18.87 11.99
CA GLY A 108 -13.15 18.75 13.42
C GLY A 108 -13.90 17.59 14.07
N ALA A 109 -15.21 17.52 13.87
CA ALA A 109 -16.05 16.46 14.41
C ALA A 109 -15.70 15.07 13.83
N ALA A 110 -15.44 14.99 12.52
CA ALA A 110 -15.07 13.74 11.87
C ALA A 110 -13.73 13.18 12.39
N VAL A 111 -12.73 14.05 12.57
CA VAL A 111 -11.43 13.65 13.10
C VAL A 111 -11.52 13.30 14.58
N GLU A 112 -12.28 14.05 15.39
CA GLU A 112 -12.51 13.70 16.80
C GLU A 112 -13.17 12.32 16.92
N LEU A 113 -14.21 12.05 16.11
CA LEU A 113 -14.91 10.77 16.11
C LEU A 113 -13.99 9.61 15.69
N TYR A 114 -13.06 9.83 14.75
CA TYR A 114 -12.10 8.81 14.30
C TYR A 114 -11.14 8.36 15.43
N PHE A 115 -10.81 9.26 16.35
CA PHE A 115 -9.89 8.97 17.47
C PHE A 115 -10.59 8.56 18.77
N ARG A 116 -11.92 8.55 18.82
CA ARG A 116 -12.68 8.00 19.95
C ARG A 116 -12.70 6.47 19.91
#